data_AF-A0A225X075-F1
#
_entry.id   AF-A0A225X075-F1
#
_cell.length_a   1.000
_cell.length_b   1.000
_cell.length_c   1.000
_cell.angle_alpha   90.00
_cell.angle_beta   90.00
_cell.angle_gamma   90.00
#
_symmetry.space_group_name_H-M   'P 1'
#
loop_
_entity.id
_entity.type
_entity.pdbx_description
1 polymer ?
#
loop_
_entity_poly.entity_id
_entity_poly.type
_entity_poly.pdbx_seq_one_letter_code
_entity_poly.pdbx_strand_id
1 'polypeptide(L)'
;MHLKTRTTRNKCVGLDAKEAGGKLRFLNHACNPCARFHEVQTGERLTVVAVTIRAIAAGEQVTVSYGDRLWFICRCGWSGCQHRDLQHLQDE
;
A
#
# COMPACT_ATOMS: atom_id res chain seq x y z
N MET A 1 5.52 -5.27 -3.95
CA MET A 1 5.59 -3.83 -4.29
C MET A 1 6.79 -3.60 -5.20
N HIS A 2 6.62 -2.97 -6.37
CA HIS A 2 7.75 -2.61 -7.24
C HIS A 2 8.33 -1.25 -6.83
N LEU A 3 9.65 -1.16 -6.75
CA LEU A 3 10.35 0.07 -6.42
C LEU A 3 10.63 0.89 -7.69
N LYS A 4 10.53 2.20 -7.57
CA LYS A 4 10.87 3.17 -8.61
C LYS A 4 12.38 3.36 -8.71
N THR A 5 13.06 3.38 -7.57
CA THR A 5 14.52 3.47 -7.50
C THR A 5 15.13 2.22 -8.07
N ARG A 6 16.03 2.40 -9.04
CA ARG A 6 16.77 1.31 -9.66
C ARG A 6 18.05 1.02 -8.90
N THR A 7 18.52 -0.22 -9.00
CA THR A 7 19.84 -0.60 -8.46
C THR A 7 20.96 0.09 -9.23
N THR A 8 22.18 0.08 -8.69
CA THR A 8 23.38 0.59 -9.36
C THR A 8 23.67 -0.10 -10.71
N ARG A 9 23.14 -1.33 -10.91
CA ARG A 9 23.20 -2.06 -12.19
C ARG A 9 21.95 -1.86 -13.05
N ASN A 10 21.19 -0.79 -12.81
CA ASN A 10 19.99 -0.41 -13.55
C ASN A 10 18.87 -1.48 -13.57
N LYS A 11 18.79 -2.31 -12.51
CA LYS A 11 17.73 -3.34 -12.37
C LYS A 11 16.54 -2.79 -11.60
N CYS A 12 15.34 -3.17 -12.03
CA CYS A 12 14.12 -3.01 -11.23
C CYS A 12 14.07 -4.11 -10.16
N VAL A 13 13.60 -3.76 -8.97
CA VAL A 13 13.45 -4.70 -7.84
C VAL A 13 12.07 -4.54 -7.20
N GLY A 14 11.60 -5.61 -6.57
CA GLY A 14 10.37 -5.60 -5.80
C GLY A 14 10.60 -6.11 -4.38
N LEU A 15 9.77 -5.63 -3.45
CA LEU A 15 9.69 -6.16 -2.10
C LEU A 15 8.55 -7.17 -2.00
N ASP A 16 8.88 -8.36 -1.50
CA ASP A 16 7.95 -9.40 -1.09
C ASP A 16 8.05 -9.57 0.44
N ALA A 17 6.92 -9.41 1.13
CA ALA A 17 6.82 -9.51 2.58
C ALA A 17 5.91 -10.66 3.03
N LYS A 18 5.69 -11.64 2.14
CA LYS A 18 4.84 -12.81 2.40
C LYS A 18 5.35 -13.63 3.58
N GLU A 19 6.61 -14.05 3.53
CA GLU A 19 7.20 -14.95 4.55
C GLU A 19 7.91 -14.18 5.69
N ALA A 20 8.46 -13.00 5.41
CA ALA A 20 9.17 -12.18 6.39
C ALA A 20 8.93 -10.69 6.16
N GLY A 21 8.75 -9.92 7.24
CA GLY A 21 8.53 -8.48 7.16
C GLY A 21 8.15 -7.85 8.50
N GLY A 22 8.05 -6.52 8.50
CA GLY A 22 7.54 -5.76 9.65
C GLY A 22 6.01 -5.61 9.64
N LYS A 23 5.48 -4.81 10.57
CA LYS A 23 4.04 -4.53 10.72
C LYS A 23 3.38 -3.97 9.45
N LEU A 24 4.15 -3.33 8.56
CA LEU A 24 3.65 -2.78 7.29
C LEU A 24 2.98 -3.84 6.41
N ARG A 25 3.32 -5.13 6.54
CA ARG A 25 2.71 -6.22 5.76
C ARG A 25 1.21 -6.42 6.02
N PHE A 26 0.68 -5.82 7.08
CA PHE A 26 -0.74 -5.91 7.46
C PHE A 26 -1.56 -4.68 7.06
N LEU A 27 -0.94 -3.66 6.44
CA LEU A 27 -1.66 -2.45 6.01
C LEU A 27 -2.58 -2.79 4.86
N ASN A 28 -3.89 -2.64 5.05
CA ASN A 28 -4.87 -2.90 3.99
C ASN A 28 -4.95 -1.78 2.96
N HIS A 29 -5.56 -2.11 1.82
CA HIS A 29 -5.89 -1.14 0.80
C HIS A 29 -7.11 -0.28 1.17
N ALA A 30 -7.03 1.04 0.95
CA ALA A 30 -8.18 1.91 0.78
C ALA A 30 -7.99 2.85 -0.42
N CYS A 31 -9.08 3.19 -1.11
CA CYS A 31 -9.07 4.17 -2.20
C CYS A 31 -8.84 5.61 -1.71
N ASN A 32 -9.22 5.90 -0.46
CA ASN A 32 -8.87 7.14 0.25
C ASN A 32 -8.03 6.82 1.49
N PRO A 33 -6.74 6.45 1.31
CA PRO A 33 -5.91 5.95 2.39
C PRO A 33 -5.45 7.06 3.34
N CYS A 34 -5.08 6.69 4.57
CA CYS A 34 -4.49 7.63 5.52
C CYS A 34 -2.96 7.73 5.42
N ALA A 35 -2.31 6.79 4.72
CA ALA A 35 -0.87 6.75 4.54
C ALA A 35 -0.47 6.40 3.09
N ARG A 36 0.78 6.69 2.73
CA ARG A 36 1.41 6.33 1.45
C ARG A 36 2.76 5.66 1.67
N PHE A 37 3.13 4.78 0.75
CA PHE A 37 4.49 4.24 0.73
C PHE A 37 5.48 5.26 0.17
N HIS A 38 6.62 5.39 0.84
CA HIS A 38 7.74 6.22 0.42
C HIS A 38 9.01 5.40 0.40
N GLU A 39 9.75 5.50 -0.70
CA GLU A 39 11.12 5.01 -0.81
C GLU A 39 12.07 6.01 -0.14
N VAL A 40 12.83 5.53 0.83
CA VAL A 40 13.80 6.32 1.59
C VAL A 40 15.18 5.66 1.44
N GLN A 41 16.11 6.40 0.87
CA GLN A 41 17.49 5.97 0.70
C GLN A 41 18.33 6.49 1.87
N THR A 42 18.99 5.57 2.59
CA THR A 42 19.97 5.89 3.64
C THR A 42 21.30 5.23 3.29
N GLY A 43 22.25 6.02 2.76
CA GLY A 43 23.50 5.50 2.22
C GLY A 43 23.23 4.59 1.03
N GLU A 44 23.70 3.35 1.08
CA GLU A 44 23.44 2.32 0.04
C GLU A 44 22.13 1.56 0.25
N ARG A 45 21.46 1.74 1.40
CA ARG A 45 20.25 0.99 1.74
C ARG A 45 18.99 1.75 1.35
N LEU A 46 18.21 1.14 0.46
CA LEU A 46 16.85 1.58 0.14
C LEU A 46 15.85 0.89 1.07
N THR A 47 14.97 1.66 1.71
CA THR A 47 13.91 1.15 2.58
C THR A 47 12.56 1.74 2.15
N VAL A 48 11.48 0.99 2.31
CA VAL A 48 10.12 1.52 2.14
C VAL A 48 9.49 1.76 3.51
N VAL A 49 8.96 2.97 3.70
CA VAL A 49 8.21 3.37 4.89
C VAL A 49 6.78 3.76 4.51
N ALA A 50 5.84 3.66 5.46
CA ALA A 50 4.50 4.20 5.31
C ALA A 50 4.43 5.54 6.06
N VAL A 51 4.10 6.63 5.35
CA VAL A 51 4.00 7.97 5.91
C VAL A 51 2.55 8.40 5.89
N THR A 52 2.04 8.91 7.01
CA THR A 52 0.68 9.41 7.10
C THR A 52 0.52 10.69 6.27
N ILE A 53 -0.59 10.80 5.54
CA ILE A 53 -0.90 11.96 4.68
C ILE A 53 -2.06 12.80 5.21
N ARG A 54 -2.61 12.39 6.35
CA ARG A 54 -3.62 13.11 7.14
C ARG A 54 -3.55 12.66 8.60
N ALA A 55 -4.24 13.38 9.47
CA ALA A 55 -4.44 12.93 10.85
C ALA A 55 -5.18 11.59 10.89
N ILE A 56 -4.83 10.76 11.87
CA ILE A 56 -5.41 9.44 12.13
C ILE A 56 -5.95 9.44 13.56
N ALA A 57 -7.20 9.05 13.73
CA ALA A 57 -7.81 8.94 15.05
C ALA A 57 -7.31 7.68 15.78
N ALA A 58 -7.33 7.69 17.12
CA ALA A 58 -7.03 6.49 17.89
C ALA A 58 -8.04 5.37 17.56
N GLY A 59 -7.54 4.18 17.25
CA GLY A 59 -8.37 3.04 16.84
C GLY A 59 -8.72 3.01 15.34
N GLU A 60 -8.41 4.07 14.58
CA GLU A 60 -8.60 4.06 13.13
C GLU A 60 -7.59 3.11 12.45
N GLN A 61 -8.07 2.32 11.48
CA GLN A 61 -7.20 1.44 10.71
C GLN A 61 -6.26 2.25 9.82
N VAL A 62 -4.96 1.96 9.89
CA VAL A 62 -3.98 2.53 8.97
C VAL A 62 -4.06 1.81 7.63
N THR A 63 -4.31 2.56 6.55
CA THR A 63 -4.50 2.05 5.19
C THR A 63 -3.58 2.76 4.19
N VAL A 64 -3.30 2.07 3.07
CA VAL A 64 -2.47 2.55 1.95
C VAL A 64 -3.20 2.32 0.62
N SER A 65 -2.73 2.93 -0.47
CA SER A 65 -3.20 2.56 -1.82
C SER A 65 -2.32 1.47 -2.42
N TYR A 66 -2.93 0.41 -2.96
CA TYR A 66 -2.24 -0.61 -3.76
C TYR A 66 -2.25 -0.24 -5.27
N GLY A 67 -2.88 0.87 -5.63
CA GLY A 67 -3.17 1.26 -7.01
C GLY A 67 -4.52 0.72 -7.52
N ASP A 68 -4.71 0.84 -8.82
CA ASP A 68 -6.01 0.61 -9.46
C ASP A 68 -6.16 -0.81 -10.05
N ARG A 69 -5.14 -1.66 -9.86
CA ARG A 69 -5.12 -3.05 -10.35
C ARG A 69 -5.10 -4.00 -9.15
N LEU A 70 -6.29 -4.26 -8.62
CA LEU A 70 -6.48 -5.14 -7.47
C LEU A 70 -6.87 -6.55 -7.94
N TRP A 71 -6.44 -7.58 -7.21
CA TRP A 71 -6.86 -8.97 -7.41
C TRP A 71 -8.06 -9.35 -6.52
N PHE A 72 -8.74 -8.35 -5.96
CA PHE A 72 -9.88 -8.51 -5.04
C PHE A 72 -10.78 -7.27 -5.13
N ILE A 73 -12.01 -7.37 -4.64
CA ILE A 73 -12.93 -6.25 -4.57
C ILE A 73 -12.55 -5.34 -3.39
N CYS A 74 -12.18 -4.07 -3.65
CA CYS A 74 -11.94 -3.11 -2.57
C CYS A 74 -13.22 -2.79 -1.80
N ARG A 75 -13.25 -3.17 -0.51
CA ARG A 75 -14.37 -2.93 0.42
C ARG A 75 -14.07 -1.82 1.42
N CYS A 76 -13.41 -0.75 0.96
CA CYS A 76 -13.00 0.35 1.85
C CYS A 76 -14.15 1.29 2.27
N GLY A 77 -15.36 1.12 1.72
CA GLY A 77 -16.54 1.93 2.09
C GLY A 77 -16.52 3.40 1.67
N TRP A 78 -15.44 3.90 1.06
CA TRP A 78 -15.37 5.29 0.60
C TRP A 78 -16.28 5.53 -0.61
N SER A 79 -16.97 6.67 -0.65
CA SER A 79 -17.90 7.04 -1.74
C SER A 79 -17.21 7.19 -3.11
N GLY A 80 -15.91 7.45 -3.12
CA GLY A 80 -15.06 7.47 -4.32
C GLY A 80 -14.32 6.16 -4.59
N CYS A 81 -14.69 5.04 -3.94
CA CYS A 81 -14.02 3.76 -4.14
C CYS A 81 -14.11 3.30 -5.61
N GLN A 82 -12.99 2.82 -6.16
CA GLN A 82 -12.94 2.29 -7.52
C GLN A 82 -13.89 1.09 -7.75
N HIS A 83 -14.21 0.36 -6.68
CA HIS A 83 -15.16 -0.76 -6.68
C HIS A 83 -16.44 -0.45 -5.90
N ARG A 84 -16.82 0.84 -5.76
CA ARG A 84 -18.01 1.26 -4.98
C ARG A 84 -19.24 0.39 -5.27
N ASP A 85 -19.54 0.20 -6.55
CA ASP A 85 -20.78 -0.46 -6.98
C ASP A 85 -20.67 -2.00 -6.94
N LEU A 86 -19.50 -2.54 -6.57
CA LEU A 86 -19.19 -3.98 -6.52
C LEU A 86 -18.97 -4.51 -5.09
N GLN A 87 -18.92 -3.64 -4.06
CA GLN A 87 -18.51 -4.05 -2.70
C GLN A 87 -19.41 -5.11 -2.05
N HIS A 88 -20.63 -5.28 -2.56
CA HIS A 88 -21.61 -6.28 -2.12
C HIS A 88 -21.39 -7.68 -2.71
N LEU A 89 -20.56 -7.80 -3.74
CA LEU A 89 -20.24 -9.06 -4.39
C LEU A 89 -19.11 -9.81 -3.65
N GLN A 90 -19.01 -11.11 -3.88
CA GLN A 90 -17.88 -11.92 -3.45
C GLN A 90 -16.67 -11.68 -4.36
N ASP A 91 -15.46 -11.91 -3.84
CA ASP A 91 -14.27 -11.96 -4.70
C ASP A 91 -14.37 -13.20 -5.60
N GLU A 92 -14.04 -13.05 -6.87
CA GLU A 92 -14.01 -14.14 -7.86
C GLU A 92 -12.85 -15.13 -7.63
#